data_AF-A0A7C0VZG3-F1
#
_entry.id   AF-A0A7C0VZG3-F1
#
_cell.length_a   1.000
_cell.length_b   1.000
_cell.length_c   1.000
_cell.angle_alpha   90.00
_cell.angle_beta   90.00
_cell.angle_gamma   90.00
#
_symmetry.space_group_name_H-M   'P 1'
#
loop_
_entity.id
_entity.type
_entity.pdbx_description
1 polymer ?
#
loop_
_entity_poly.entity_id
_entity_poly.type
_entity_poly.pdbx_seq_one_letter_code
_entity_poly.pdbx_strand_id
1 'polypeptide(L)'
;MVKIILLATGGAIGTVFRYALSGLTYRVFDSVFPWGTLFVNLSGSLVIGLLWGFFEIESLPSNLRSFVFIGILGGFTTFSTFTLESFSMFRDGELKLA
;
A
#
# COMPACT_ATOMS: atom_id res chain seq x y z
N MET A 1 -4.17 21.28 12.67
CA MET A 1 -4.54 21.54 11.26
C MET A 1 -3.44 21.12 10.27
N VAL A 2 -2.21 21.62 10.39
CA VAL A 2 -1.08 21.24 9.50
C VAL A 2 -0.92 19.72 9.35
N LYS A 3 -0.95 18.98 10.47
CA LYS A 3 -0.85 17.51 10.46
C LYS A 3 -1.92 16.85 9.58
N ILE A 4 -3.19 17.27 9.69
CA ILE A 4 -4.31 16.70 8.89
C ILE A 4 -4.08 16.94 7.40
N ILE A 5 -3.64 18.15 7.02
CA ILE A 5 -3.34 18.49 5.62
C ILE A 5 -2.22 17.58 5.08
N LEU A 6 -1.18 17.33 5.88
CA LEU A 6 -0.12 16.40 5.53
C LEU A 6 -0.65 14.97 5.36
N LEU A 7 -1.45 14.46 6.31
CA LEU A 7 -2.05 13.12 6.16
C LEU A 7 -2.91 13.03 4.89
N ALA A 8 -3.74 14.03 4.64
CA ALA A 8 -4.64 14.03 3.48
C ALA A 8 -3.87 14.08 2.15
N THR A 9 -2.88 14.96 2.05
CA THR A 9 -2.05 15.08 0.83
C THR A 9 -1.17 13.83 0.63
N GLY A 10 -0.54 13.31 1.68
CA GLY A 10 0.22 12.06 1.62
C GLY A 10 -0.66 10.88 1.24
N GLY A 11 -1.84 10.77 1.85
CA GLY A 11 -2.83 9.72 1.56
C GLY A 11 -3.33 9.76 0.12
N ALA A 12 -3.58 10.96 -0.41
CA ALA A 12 -3.95 11.13 -1.82
C ALA A 12 -2.83 10.65 -2.75
N ILE A 13 -1.57 11.01 -2.47
CA ILE A 13 -0.40 10.55 -3.24
C ILE A 13 -0.30 9.02 -3.22
N GLY A 14 -0.35 8.41 -2.02
CA GLY A 14 -0.27 6.96 -1.87
C GLY A 14 -1.39 6.22 -2.60
N THR A 15 -2.63 6.72 -2.47
CA THR A 15 -3.80 6.12 -3.11
C THR A 15 -3.72 6.19 -4.64
N VAL A 16 -3.28 7.33 -5.20
CA VAL A 16 -3.10 7.49 -6.65
C VAL A 16 -2.01 6.56 -7.17
N PHE A 17 -0.89 6.42 -6.47
CA PHE A 17 0.16 5.47 -6.86
C PHE A 17 -0.31 4.02 -6.82
N ARG A 18 -1.04 3.64 -5.77
CA ARG A 18 -1.64 2.30 -5.68
C ARG A 18 -2.56 2.05 -6.87
N TYR A 19 -3.46 2.99 -7.17
CA TYR A 19 -4.36 2.88 -8.32
C TYR A 19 -3.62 2.72 -9.65
N ALA A 20 -2.59 3.55 -9.88
CA ALA A 20 -1.79 3.50 -11.10
C ALA A 20 -1.05 2.15 -11.26
N LEU A 21 -0.44 1.64 -10.18
CA LEU A 21 0.27 0.37 -10.20
C LEU A 21 -0.68 -0.82 -10.37
N SER A 22 -1.81 -0.85 -9.65
CA SER A 22 -2.83 -1.88 -9.85
C SER A 22 -3.31 -1.90 -11.31
N GLY A 23 -3.60 -0.73 -11.90
CA GLY A 23 -3.98 -0.61 -13.30
C GLY A 23 -2.90 -1.06 -14.28
N LEU A 24 -1.62 -0.77 -13.99
CA LEU A 24 -0.50 -1.24 -14.80
C LEU A 24 -0.37 -2.76 -14.75
N THR A 25 -0.45 -3.37 -13.56
CA THR A 25 -0.36 -4.83 -13.43
C THR A 25 -1.48 -5.55 -14.16
N TYR A 26 -2.69 -4.99 -14.17
CA TYR A 26 -3.82 -5.54 -14.92
C TYR A 26 -3.57 -5.56 -16.45
N ARG A 27 -2.80 -4.59 -16.96
CA ARG A 27 -2.44 -4.54 -18.40
C ARG A 27 -1.29 -5.47 -18.77
N VAL A 28 -0.39 -5.74 -17.82
CA VAL A 28 0.84 -6.53 -18.06
C VAL A 28 0.61 -8.01 -17.79
N PHE A 29 -0.15 -8.34 -16.74
CA PHE A 29 -0.41 -9.70 -16.30
C PHE A 29 -1.87 -10.05 -16.58
N ASP A 30 -2.11 -10.91 -17.56
CA ASP A 30 -3.43 -11.48 -17.82
C ASP A 30 -3.66 -12.70 -16.92
N SER A 31 -3.79 -12.46 -15.61
CA SER A 31 -3.93 -13.52 -14.62
C SER A 31 -4.99 -13.20 -13.57
N VAL A 32 -5.64 -14.24 -13.06
CA VAL A 32 -6.60 -14.16 -11.94
C VAL A 32 -5.95 -13.66 -10.65
N PHE A 33 -4.63 -13.83 -10.50
CA PHE A 33 -3.90 -13.44 -9.30
C PHE A 33 -3.69 -11.91 -9.19
N PRO A 34 -3.93 -11.31 -8.01
CA PRO A 34 -3.88 -9.86 -7.82
C PRO A 34 -2.45 -9.32 -7.63
N TRP A 35 -1.64 -9.36 -8.70
CA TRP A 35 -0.24 -8.89 -8.68
C TRP A 35 -0.07 -7.46 -8.19
N GLY A 36 -0.99 -6.57 -8.55
CA GLY A 36 -0.97 -5.17 -8.12
C GLY A 36 -1.05 -5.05 -6.60
N THR A 37 -2.03 -5.71 -5.98
CA THR A 37 -2.23 -5.69 -4.53
C THR A 37 -1.07 -6.33 -3.78
N LEU A 38 -0.51 -7.43 -4.30
CA LEU A 38 0.69 -8.03 -3.72
C LEU A 38 1.87 -7.05 -3.77
N PHE A 39 2.12 -6.45 -4.94
CA PHE A 39 3.26 -5.58 -5.15
C PHE A 39 3.22 -4.34 -4.26
N VAL A 40 2.08 -3.66 -4.15
CA VAL A 40 1.97 -2.45 -3.32
C VAL A 40 2.13 -2.76 -1.84
N ASN A 41 1.60 -3.88 -1.34
CA ASN A 41 1.76 -4.26 0.05
C ASN A 41 3.18 -4.73 0.37
N LEU A 42 3.81 -5.53 -0.50
CA LEU A 42 5.17 -6.02 -0.29
C LEU A 42 6.21 -4.90 -0.37
N SER A 43 6.14 -4.08 -1.43
CA SER A 43 7.04 -2.93 -1.57
C SER A 43 6.81 -1.88 -0.49
N GLY A 44 5.55 -1.61 -0.12
CA GLY A 44 5.22 -0.69 0.97
C GLY A 44 5.76 -1.17 2.31
N SER A 45 5.58 -2.44 2.64
CA SER A 45 6.09 -3.04 3.89
C SER A 45 7.63 -3.04 3.94
N LEU A 46 8.29 -3.31 2.81
CA LEU A 46 9.73 -3.19 2.69
C LEU A 46 10.20 -1.75 2.93
N VAL A 47 9.56 -0.77 2.30
CA VAL A 47 9.88 0.65 2.50
C VAL A 47 9.65 1.06 3.96
N ILE A 48 8.56 0.62 4.59
CA ILE A 48 8.34 0.85 6.03
C ILE A 48 9.51 0.29 6.84
N GLY A 49 9.91 -0.96 6.60
CA GLY A 49 11.00 -1.61 7.33
C GLY A 49 12.35 -0.92 7.10
N LEU A 50 12.67 -0.52 5.87
CA LEU A 50 13.90 0.22 5.56
C LEU A 50 13.90 1.59 6.24
N LEU A 51 12.80 2.36 6.15
CA LEU A 51 12.70 3.64 6.83
C LEU A 51 12.77 3.48 8.35
N TRP A 52 12.20 2.40 8.90
CA TRP A 52 12.25 2.10 10.32
C TRP A 52 13.65 1.70 10.80
N GLY A 53 14.41 0.97 9.98
CA GLY A 53 15.78 0.56 10.31
C GLY A 53 16.83 1.64 10.08
N PHE A 54 16.69 2.45 9.02
CA PHE A 54 17.66 3.48 8.66
C PHE A 54 17.51 4.77 9.47
N PHE A 55 16.29 5.14 9.84
CA PHE A 55 16.06 6.31 10.66
C PHE A 55 15.81 5.88 12.10
N GLU A 56 16.46 6.52 13.07
CA GLU A 56 15.93 6.56 14.42
C GLU A 56 14.58 7.28 14.35
N ILE A 57 13.48 6.54 14.16
CA ILE A 57 12.18 7.13 13.84
C ILE A 57 11.75 8.18 14.85
N GLU A 58 12.13 7.99 16.11
CA GLU A 58 11.98 8.93 17.22
C GLU A 58 12.54 10.33 16.90
N SER A 59 13.65 10.40 16.15
CA SER A 59 14.31 11.64 15.71
C SER A 59 13.61 12.35 14.53
N LEU A 60 12.76 11.65 13.76
CA LEU A 60 12.02 12.27 12.66
C LEU A 60 10.98 13.24 13.20
N PRO A 61 10.84 14.45 12.61
CA PRO A 61 9.77 15.36 12.95
C PRO A 61 8.40 14.68 12.87
N SER A 62 7.56 14.84 13.89
CA SER A 62 6.25 14.18 13.99
C SER A 62 5.38 14.37 12.73
N ASN A 63 5.47 15.55 12.12
CA ASN A 63 4.78 15.89 10.87
C ASN A 63 5.26 15.04 9.69
N LEU A 64 6.58 14.88 9.52
CA LEU A 64 7.17 14.07 8.46
C LEU A 64 6.85 12.59 8.65
N ARG A 65 6.95 12.10 9.89
CA ARG A 65 6.56 10.72 10.24
C ARG A 65 5.10 10.45 9.86
N SER A 66 4.20 11.39 10.17
CA SER A 66 2.78 11.22 9.86
C SER A 66 2.46 11.34 8.37
N PHE A 67 3.15 12.25 7.67
CA PHE A 67 3.03 12.40 6.22
C PHE A 67 3.44 11.11 5.48
N VAL A 68 4.57 10.51 5.88
CA VAL A 68 5.14 9.34 5.21
C VAL A 68 4.42 8.05 5.61
N PHE A 69 4.38 7.73 6.91
CA PHE A 69 3.88 6.42 7.37
C PHE A 69 2.37 6.32 7.34
N ILE A 70 1.66 7.35 7.82
CA ILE A 70 0.19 7.32 7.87
C ILE A 70 -0.40 7.81 6.53
N GLY A 71 0.17 8.86 5.95
CA GLY A 71 -0.27 9.41 4.67
C GLY A 71 0.12 8.51 3.49
N ILE A 72 1.35 8.65 3.00
CA ILE A 72 1.79 8.00 1.75
C ILE A 72 1.70 6.48 1.85
N LEU A 73 2.40 5.87 2.81
CA LEU A 73 2.49 4.41 2.92
C LEU A 73 1.14 3.80 3.34
N GLY A 74 0.38 4.51 4.17
CA GLY A 74 -0.98 4.11 4.55
C GLY A 74 -1.98 4.14 3.38
N GLY A 75 -1.89 5.13 2.47
CA GLY A 75 -2.72 5.16 1.25
C GLY A 75 -2.23 4.22 0.15
N PHE A 76 -0.92 3.95 0.12
CA PHE A 76 -0.27 3.09 -0.86
C PHE A 76 -0.50 1.60 -0.62
N THR A 77 -0.51 1.18 0.64
CA THR A 77 -0.80 -0.21 1.04
C THR A 77 -2.30 -0.43 1.25
N THR A 78 -2.78 -1.68 1.23
CA THR A 78 -4.21 -1.98 1.43
C THR A 78 -4.44 -3.40 1.93
N PHE A 79 -5.04 -3.52 3.11
CA PHE A 79 -5.47 -4.80 3.66
C PHE A 79 -6.89 -5.19 3.22
N SER A 80 -7.77 -4.21 3.02
CA SER A 80 -9.16 -4.45 2.63
C SER A 80 -9.26 -5.04 1.22
N THR A 81 -8.51 -4.50 0.26
CA THR A 81 -8.44 -5.04 -1.11
C THR A 81 -7.86 -6.45 -1.11
N PHE A 82 -6.74 -6.67 -0.41
CA PHE A 82 -6.13 -8.00 -0.27
C PHE A 82 -7.12 -9.04 0.25
N THR A 83 -7.83 -8.72 1.33
CA THR A 83 -8.81 -9.65 1.93
C THR A 83 -9.97 -9.96 0.98
N LEU A 84 -10.49 -8.96 0.26
CA LEU A 84 -11.58 -9.15 -0.69
C LEU A 84 -11.16 -10.02 -1.88
N GLU A 85 -9.94 -9.80 -2.39
CA GLU A 85 -9.39 -10.60 -3.49
C GLU A 85 -9.13 -12.05 -3.05
N SER A 86 -8.51 -12.26 -1.88
CA SER A 86 -8.33 -13.60 -1.30
C SER A 86 -9.68 -14.30 -1.09
N PHE A 87 -10.68 -13.60 -0.57
CA PHE A 87 -12.02 -14.17 -0.38
C PHE A 87 -12.69 -14.51 -1.72
N SER A 88 -12.53 -13.67 -2.75
CA SER A 88 -13.07 -14.00 -4.09
C SER A 88 -12.40 -15.24 -4.65
N MET A 89 -11.06 -15.33 -4.61
CA MET A 89 -10.34 -16.50 -5.09
C MET A 89 -10.76 -17.77 -4.34
N PHE A 90 -10.93 -17.69 -3.01
CA PHE A 90 -11.47 -18.80 -2.21
C PHE A 90 -12.87 -19.22 -2.67
N ARG A 91 -13.78 -18.25 -2.85
CA ARG A 91 -15.16 -18.50 -3.29
C ARG A 91 -15.22 -19.11 -4.68
N ASP A 92 -14.34 -18.68 -5.57
CA ASP A 92 -14.32 -19.08 -6.99
C ASP A 92 -13.57 -20.41 -7.20
N GLY A 93 -13.06 -21.03 -6.12
CA GLY A 93 -12.41 -22.35 -6.14
C GLY A 93 -10.90 -22.33 -6.41
N GLU A 94 -10.29 -21.14 -6.49
CA GLU A 94 -8.88 -20.91 -6.80
C GLU A 94 -7.99 -21.05 -5.55
N LEU A 95 -8.19 -22.13 -4.77
CA LEU A 95 -7.55 -22.34 -3.45
C LEU A 95 -6.02 -22.32 -3.45
N LYS A 96 -5.37 -22.62 -4.58
CA LYS A 96 -3.91 -22.57 -4.70
C LYS A 96 -3.37 -21.13 -4.84
N LEU A 97 -4.23 -20.20 -5.23
CA LEU A 97 -3.92 -18.79 -5.45
C LEU A 97 -4.42 -17.89 -4.31
N ALA A 98 -5.34 -18.41 -3.48
CA ALA A 98 -5.96 -17.73 -2.34
C ALA A 98 -5.12 -17.81 -1.05
#